data_AF-A0A967SZH5-F1
#
_entry.id   AF-A0A967SZH5-F1
#
_cell.length_a   1.000
_cell.length_b   1.000
_cell.length_c   1.000
_cell.angle_alpha   90.00
_cell.angle_beta   90.00
_cell.angle_gamma   90.00
#
_symmetry.space_group_name_H-M   'P 1'
#
loop_
_entity.id
_entity.type
_entity.pdbx_description
1 polymer ?
#
loop_
_entity_poly.entity_id
_entity_poly.type
_entity_poly.pdbx_seq_one_letter_code
_entity_poly.pdbx_strand_id
1 'polypeptide(L)' 'MRSFIYLMGFLFLSIPFAAQGQDFWQQTNGPPGGDVRALIVDGDDDIFAGTWGAGIFRSTDNGDLWAQVNDGLTDIYD' A
#
# COMPACT_ATOMS: atom_id res chain seq x y z
N MET A 1 26.43 -5.67 34.11
CA MET A 1 26.51 -5.02 32.78
C MET A 1 26.29 -6.00 31.62
N ARG A 2 25.25 -6.85 31.69
CA ARG A 2 24.80 -7.73 30.58
C ARG A 2 23.27 -7.85 30.50
N SER A 3 22.55 -6.99 31.22
CA SER A 3 21.08 -6.98 31.28
C SER A 3 20.49 -5.67 30.69
N PHE A 4 21.32 -4.86 30.03
CA PHE A 4 20.93 -3.56 29.45
C PHE A 4 20.66 -3.61 27.93
N ILE A 5 20.90 -4.76 27.29
CA ILE A 5 20.69 -4.95 25.83
C ILE A 5 19.24 -5.31 25.48
N TYR A 6 18.43 -5.75 26.44
CA TYR A 6 17.02 -6.07 26.20
C TYR A 6 16.08 -4.86 26.34
N LEU A 7 16.58 -3.68 26.75
CA LEU A 7 15.80 -2.44 26.82
C LEU A 7 15.90 -1.56 25.55
N MET A 8 16.72 -1.97 24.58
CA MET A 8 16.87 -1.29 23.27
C MET A 8 16.27 -2.11 22.11
N GLY A 9 15.52 -3.18 22.41
CA GLY A 9 14.96 -4.10 21.41
C GLY A 9 13.44 -4.24 21.43
N PHE A 10 12.73 -3.49 22.27
CA PHE A 10 11.29 -3.65 22.50
C PHE A 10 10.52 -2.31 22.49
N LEU A 11 10.82 -1.45 21.50
CA LEU A 11 10.01 -0.28 21.19
C LEU A 11 10.08 0.06 19.69
N PHE A 12 9.77 -0.94 18.84
CA PHE A 12 9.40 -0.74 17.44
C PHE A 12 8.02 -1.34 17.14
N LEU A 13 7.15 -1.44 18.15
CA LEU A 13 5.72 -1.53 17.89
C LEU A 13 5.17 -0.10 17.85
N SER A 14 4.66 0.30 16.69
CA SER A 14 3.86 1.51 16.44
C SER A 14 4.53 2.87 16.68
N ILE A 15 5.53 3.24 15.88
CA ILE A 15 5.66 4.63 15.48
C ILE A 15 5.17 4.69 14.03
N PRO A 16 4.08 5.40 13.70
CA PRO A 16 3.88 5.80 12.32
C PRO A 16 5.06 6.73 12.02
N PHE A 17 6.01 6.29 11.21
CA PHE A 17 7.07 7.17 10.72
C PHE A 17 6.42 8.16 9.75
N ALA A 18 5.70 9.13 10.30
CA ALA A 18 5.23 10.27 9.56
C ALA A 18 6.39 11.26 9.44
N ALA A 19 6.71 11.57 8.19
CA ALA A 19 7.30 12.82 7.74
C ALA A 19 8.75 13.10 8.15
N GLN A 20 9.69 12.40 7.53
CA GLN A 20 10.86 13.08 6.96
C GLN A 20 11.07 12.53 5.54
N GLY A 21 11.43 13.41 4.58
CA GLY A 21 11.71 13.03 3.20
C GLY A 21 12.83 11.99 3.18
N GLN A 22 12.45 10.72 3.06
CA GLN A 22 13.40 9.63 3.02
C GLN A 22 13.85 9.43 1.58
N ASP A 23 15.15 9.26 1.39
CA ASP A 23 15.75 8.98 0.08
C ASP A 23 15.85 7.46 -0.14
N PHE A 24 14.75 6.75 0.15
CA PHE A 24 14.62 5.32 -0.13
C PHE A 24 13.15 4.91 -0.29
N TRP A 25 12.92 3.81 -1.02
CA TRP A 25 11.59 3.23 -1.19
C TRP A 25 11.22 2.35 -0.01
N GLN A 26 10.05 2.60 0.59
CA GLN A 26 9.42 1.70 1.55
C GLN A 26 8.36 0.88 0.82
N GLN A 27 8.41 -0.44 0.98
CA GLN A 27 7.41 -1.34 0.43
C GLN A 27 6.07 -1.19 1.17
N THR A 28 4.98 -1.08 0.42
CA THR A 28 3.59 -1.15 0.93
C THR A 28 2.99 -2.54 0.68
N ASN A 29 1.78 -2.79 1.18
CA ASN A 29 1.08 -4.06 0.92
C ASN A 29 0.73 -4.25 -0.55
N GLY A 30 0.47 -3.15 -1.27
CA GLY A 30 0.07 -3.16 -2.68
C GLY A 30 -1.32 -3.79 -2.91
N PRO A 31 -1.86 -3.67 -4.14
CA PRO A 31 -3.13 -4.31 -4.48
C PRO A 31 -2.93 -5.84 -4.61
N PRO A 32 -3.88 -6.66 -4.11
CA PRO A 32 -3.74 -8.12 -4.11
C PRO A 32 -3.96 -8.77 -5.49
N GLY A 33 -4.29 -7.99 -6.53
CA GLY A 33 -4.62 -8.47 -7.87
C GLY A 33 -3.44 -8.98 -8.73
N GLY A 34 -2.21 -8.94 -8.21
CA GLY A 34 -1.03 -9.44 -8.93
C GLY A 34 -0.40 -8.40 -9.84
N ASP A 35 -0.34 -8.68 -11.15
CA ASP A 35 0.32 -7.83 -12.15
C ASP A 35 -0.40 -6.49 -12.32
N VAL A 36 0.20 -5.40 -11.82
CA VAL A 36 -0.32 -4.04 -11.93
C VAL A 36 0.12 -3.43 -13.26
N ARG A 37 -0.84 -3.13 -14.13
CA ARG A 37 -0.60 -2.59 -15.49
C ARG A 37 -0.83 -1.09 -15.61
N ALA A 38 -1.57 -0.49 -14.69
CA ALA A 38 -1.86 0.94 -14.68
C ALA A 38 -2.04 1.46 -13.25
N LEU A 39 -1.63 2.71 -13.02
CA LEU A 39 -1.78 3.44 -11.76
C LEU A 39 -2.20 4.88 -12.07
N ILE A 40 -3.23 5.37 -11.37
CA ILE A 40 -3.66 6.78 -11.40
C ILE A 40 -3.91 7.27 -9.98
N VAL A 41 -3.78 8.58 -9.77
CA VAL A 41 -4.17 9.27 -8.53
C VAL A 41 -5.20 10.33 -8.92
N ASP A 42 -6.30 10.42 -8.17
CA ASP A 42 -7.35 11.40 -8.42
C ASP A 42 -7.15 12.71 -7.64
N GLY A 43 -8.18 13.56 -7.61
CA GLY A 43 -8.12 14.86 -6.92
C GLY A 43 -8.28 14.78 -5.40
N ASP A 44 -8.71 13.64 -4.87
CA ASP A 44 -8.90 13.37 -3.45
C ASP A 44 -7.74 12.51 -2.88
N ASP A 45 -6.64 12.39 -3.64
CA ASP A 45 -5.46 11.57 -3.35
C ASP A 45 -5.73 10.06 -3.27
N ASP A 46 -6.85 9.58 -3.83
CA ASP A 46 -7.10 8.16 -3.94
C ASP A 46 -6.23 7.54 -5.05
N ILE A 47 -5.65 6.38 -4.76
CA ILE A 47 -4.84 5.64 -5.73
C ILE A 47 -5.68 4.52 -6.33
N PHE A 48 -5.74 4.46 -7.66
CA PHE A 48 -6.37 3.36 -8.38
C PHE A 48 -5.33 2.55 -9.14
N ALA A 49 -5.41 1.22 -9.00
CA ALA A 49 -4.53 0.27 -9.67
C ALA A 49 -5.35 -0.67 -10.56
N GLY A 50 -5.05 -0.65 -11.86
CA GLY A 50 -5.57 -1.62 -12.83
C GLY A 50 -4.68 -2.86 -12.87
N THR A 51 -5.28 -4.03 -12.61
CA THR A 51 -4.57 -5.30 -12.53
C THR A 51 -5.02 -6.26 -13.61
N TRP A 52 -4.11 -7.13 -14.08
CA TRP A 52 -4.46 -8.15 -15.06
C TRP A 52 -5.30 -9.26 -14.42
N GLY A 53 -6.54 -9.46 -14.91
CA GLY A 53 -7.40 -10.58 -14.50
C GLY A 53 -8.11 -10.41 -13.15
N ALA A 54 -7.85 -9.33 -12.40
CA ALA A 54 -8.49 -9.05 -11.11
C ALA A 54 -9.24 -7.70 -11.06
N GLY A 55 -9.20 -6.92 -12.14
CA GLY A 55 -9.91 -5.65 -12.27
C GLY A 55 -9.18 -4.48 -11.60
N ILE A 56 -9.94 -3.57 -11.00
CA ILE A 56 -9.45 -2.32 -10.40
C ILE A 56 -9.49 -2.40 -8.87
N PHE A 57 -8.42 -1.92 -8.25
CA PHE A 57 -8.34 -1.70 -6.81
C PHE A 57 -8.19 -0.21 -6.50
N ARG A 58 -8.77 0.25 -5.40
CA ARG A 58 -8.65 1.62 -4.87
C ARG A 58 -8.01 1.60 -3.48
N SER A 59 -7.09 2.51 -3.22
CA SER A 59 -6.56 2.82 -1.89
C SER A 59 -6.87 4.28 -1.55
N THR A 60 -7.26 4.51 -0.30
CA THR A 60 -7.53 5.85 0.26
C THR A 60 -6.53 6.21 1.36
N ASP A 61 -5.45 5.42 1.48
CA ASP A 61 -4.48 5.48 2.57
C ASP A 61 -3.04 5.28 2.06
N ASN A 62 -2.74 5.88 0.91
CA ASN A 62 -1.41 5.89 0.29
C ASN A 62 -0.87 4.49 -0.09
N GLY A 63 -1.76 3.54 -0.37
CA GLY A 63 -1.41 2.20 -0.84
C GLY A 63 -1.16 1.18 0.28
N ASP A 64 -1.49 1.53 1.52
CA ASP A 64 -1.41 0.61 2.67
C ASP A 64 -2.54 -0.43 2.65
N LEU A 65 -3.77 -0.01 2.31
CA LEU A 65 -4.94 -0.88 2.12
C LEU A 65 -5.56 -0.66 0.75
N TRP A 66 -6.05 -1.75 0.16
CA TRP A 66 -6.66 -1.78 -1.16
C TRP A 66 -8.01 -2.47 -1.13
N ALA A 67 -9.04 -1.81 -1.66
CA ALA A 67 -10.37 -2.36 -1.85
C ALA A 67 -10.65 -2.57 -3.34
N GLN A 68 -11.26 -3.68 -3.71
CA GLN A 68 -11.65 -3.95 -5.09
C GLN A 68 -12.86 -3.09 -5.47
N VAL A 69 -12.82 -2.43 -6.63
CA VAL A 69 -13.86 -1.49 -7.12
C VAL A 69 -14.30 -1.83 -8.54
N ASN A 70 -14.80 -3.06 -8.72
CA ASN A 70 -15.16 -3.61 -10.03
C ASN A 70 -16.62 -3.39 -10.43
N ASP A 71 -17.37 -2.57 -9.69
CA ASP A 71 -18.78 -2.32 -9.99
C ASP A 71 -18.92 -1.71 -11.39
N GLY A 72 -19.64 -2.42 -12.26
CA GLY A 72 -19.84 -2.03 -13.66
C GLY A 72 -18.79 -2.56 -14.64
N LEU A 73 -17.72 -3.22 -14.19
CA LEU A 73 -16.77 -3.91 -15.06
C LEU A 73 -17.26 -5.33 -15.36
N THR A 74 -17.75 -5.57 -16.57
CA THR A 74 -18.27 -6.88 -17.00
C THR A 74 -17.19 -7.81 -17.56
N ASP A 75 -16.05 -7.26 -17.96
CA ASP A 75 -14.88 -8.02 -18.42
C ASP A 75 -13.63 -7.49 -17.71
N ILE A 76 -12.91 -8.38 -17.05
CA ILE A 76 -11.71 -8.08 -16.26
C ILE A 76 -10.46 -8.75 -16.85
N TYR A 77 -10.58 -9.37 -18.02
CA TYR A 77 -9.58 -10.27 -18.59
C TYR A 77 -8.85 -9.75 -19.85
N ASP A 78 -8.93 -8.46 -20.17
CA ASP A 78 -8.23 -7.88 -21.35
C ASP A 78 -6.69 -8.08 -21.34
#